data_AF-A0A812ZXN8-F1
#
_entry.id   AF-A0A812ZXN8-F1
#
_cell.length_a   1.000
_cell.length_b   1.000
_cell.length_c   1.000
_cell.angle_alpha   90.00
_cell.angle_beta   90.00
_cell.angle_gamma   90.00
#
_symmetry.space_group_name_H-M   'P 1'
#
loop_
_entity.id
_entity.type
_entity.pdbx_description
1 polymer ?
#
loop_
_entity_poly.entity_id
_entity_poly.type
_entity_poly.pdbx_seq_one_letter_code
_entity_poly.pdbx_strand_id
1 'polypeptide(L)'
;MVKSIQDFIYGGPEQSEKERAKCSFTVDARMLLIALLTFMTYVMYHAQRITFSGVASSMKDEAGFSATKLGVMSTGYMFAYAIGQFVCGRFADFVRPKRALVFGMLCCAMLPVIEGFMGANGCVGEGFCYVLWIFVRGLEGFVQATGWTCTVAIMGNWFPQEGRGFVMGIWATNSNVGDIFGLHLTSALLDSTAWYVILWVVAGFMVSWAIVNMLFLRGAPPPFSLDWQFQEVAASEAVDQETSGESASIGEILCLPGLLQYSFSYMFLKLVNYALFLWLPFYLSEGIGVDKSLATLMSARFDMGFIVGAILAGLASDITTHYAGMPMRSPIVSSFLLISLLPMGILRFSTDPDVIKYAIFFCGILQGGPADALTSAVSVDLGKHPSLQGKRATST
;
A
#
# COMPACT_ATOMS: atom_id res chain seq x y z
N MET A 1 10.30 -16.38 -17.85
CA MET A 1 9.75 -15.01 -17.68
C MET A 1 10.76 -14.09 -17.01
N VAL A 2 11.24 -14.37 -15.78
CA VAL A 2 12.32 -13.59 -15.10
C VAL A 2 13.58 -13.43 -15.96
N LYS A 3 14.04 -14.52 -16.58
CA LYS A 3 15.18 -14.53 -17.51
C LYS A 3 15.04 -13.55 -18.69
N SER A 4 13.82 -13.41 -19.22
CA SER A 4 13.52 -12.57 -20.38
C SER A 4 13.45 -11.08 -20.03
N ILE A 5 13.17 -10.74 -18.77
CA ILE A 5 13.14 -9.36 -18.27
C ILE A 5 14.56 -8.92 -17.89
N GLN A 6 15.36 -9.80 -17.30
CA GLN A 6 16.78 -9.54 -17.02
C GLN A 6 17.59 -9.34 -18.30
N ASP A 7 17.38 -10.16 -19.33
CA ASP A 7 18.05 -9.99 -20.62
C ASP A 7 17.64 -8.70 -21.35
N PHE A 8 16.43 -8.18 -21.06
CA PHE A 8 15.96 -6.88 -21.56
C PHE A 8 16.59 -5.69 -20.82
N ILE A 9 16.83 -5.81 -19.51
CA ILE A 9 17.37 -4.72 -18.67
C ILE A 9 18.92 -4.64 -18.75
N TYR A 10 19.62 -5.78 -18.86
CA TYR A 10 21.08 -5.87 -18.72
C TYR A 10 21.82 -6.22 -20.02
N GLY A 11 21.27 -5.89 -21.18
CA GLY A 11 21.76 -6.36 -22.49
C GLY A 11 23.26 -6.13 -22.76
N GLY A 12 24.04 -7.21 -22.69
CA GLY A 12 25.45 -7.30 -23.15
C GLY A 12 26.03 -8.73 -22.94
N PRO A 13 26.63 -9.38 -23.95
CA PRO A 13 27.05 -10.79 -23.85
C PRO A 13 28.14 -11.10 -22.81
N GLU A 14 29.05 -10.15 -22.53
CA GLU A 14 30.28 -10.42 -21.76
C GLU A 14 30.18 -10.15 -20.25
N GLN A 15 29.26 -9.30 -19.78
CA GLN A 15 29.01 -9.09 -18.34
C GLN A 15 28.08 -10.16 -17.73
N SER A 16 27.44 -10.97 -18.58
CA SER A 16 26.27 -11.75 -18.19
C SER A 16 26.57 -12.93 -17.26
N GLU A 17 27.72 -13.61 -17.33
CA GLU A 17 27.90 -14.83 -16.51
C GLU A 17 28.24 -14.56 -15.04
N LYS A 18 29.10 -13.59 -14.74
CA LYS A 18 29.46 -13.26 -13.34
C LYS A 18 28.34 -12.52 -12.60
N GLU A 19 27.54 -11.72 -13.31
CA GLU A 19 26.36 -11.06 -12.73
C GLU A 19 25.13 -11.98 -12.68
N ARG A 20 24.92 -12.87 -13.68
CA ARG A 20 23.92 -13.95 -13.58
C ARG A 20 24.23 -14.93 -12.46
N ALA A 21 25.52 -15.21 -12.19
CA ALA A 21 25.94 -16.07 -11.09
C ALA A 21 25.71 -15.42 -9.70
N LYS A 22 25.68 -14.09 -9.60
CA LYS A 22 25.29 -13.39 -8.37
C LYS A 22 23.77 -13.43 -8.16
N CYS A 23 23.00 -13.17 -9.21
CA CYS A 23 21.55 -12.96 -9.08
C CYS A 23 20.65 -14.17 -9.41
N SER A 24 21.05 -15.38 -9.03
CA SER A 24 20.30 -16.61 -9.30
C SER A 24 19.85 -17.29 -8.00
N PHE A 25 19.05 -16.62 -7.17
CA PHE A 25 18.23 -17.37 -6.22
C PHE A 25 17.13 -18.09 -7.00
N THR A 26 16.99 -19.39 -6.78
CA THR A 26 15.95 -20.19 -7.41
C THR A 26 14.62 -19.88 -6.72
N VAL A 27 13.64 -19.42 -7.51
CA VAL A 27 12.30 -19.16 -7.00
C VAL A 27 11.57 -20.50 -6.85
N ASP A 28 11.37 -20.92 -5.61
CA ASP A 28 10.61 -22.12 -5.26
C ASP A 28 9.10 -21.87 -5.41
N ALA A 29 8.34 -22.90 -5.81
CA ALA A 29 6.88 -22.86 -5.85
C ALA A 29 6.26 -22.45 -4.50
N ARG A 30 6.88 -22.83 -3.39
CA ARG A 30 6.50 -22.42 -2.03
C ARG A 30 6.61 -20.91 -1.84
N MET A 31 7.66 -20.29 -2.35
CA MET A 31 7.86 -18.84 -2.28
C MET A 31 6.80 -18.10 -3.09
N LEU A 32 6.48 -18.59 -4.29
CA LEU A 32 5.40 -18.03 -5.13
C LEU A 32 4.04 -18.14 -4.47
N LEU A 33 3.74 -19.28 -3.84
CA LEU A 33 2.49 -19.48 -3.10
C LEU A 33 2.38 -18.46 -1.96
N ILE A 34 3.45 -18.25 -1.18
CA ILE A 34 3.44 -17.29 -0.08
C ILE A 34 3.28 -15.86 -0.60
N ALA A 35 3.99 -15.49 -1.66
CA ALA A 35 3.83 -14.18 -2.30
C ALA A 35 2.39 -13.96 -2.77
N LEU A 36 1.76 -14.96 -3.39
CA LEU A 36 0.36 -14.86 -3.83
C LEU A 36 -0.61 -14.74 -2.65
N LEU A 37 -0.42 -15.54 -1.59
CA LEU A 37 -1.27 -15.49 -0.41
C LEU A 37 -1.18 -14.14 0.31
N THR A 38 0.03 -13.61 0.53
CA THR A 38 0.22 -12.30 1.14
C THR A 38 -0.23 -11.16 0.23
N PHE A 39 -0.06 -11.30 -1.09
CA PHE A 39 -0.56 -10.34 -2.09
C PHE A 39 -2.07 -10.21 -1.97
N MET A 40 -2.78 -11.33 -2.09
CA MET A 40 -4.24 -11.36 -2.00
C MET A 40 -4.75 -10.96 -0.62
N THR A 41 -3.97 -11.23 0.43
CA THR A 41 -4.30 -10.73 1.78
C THR A 41 -4.40 -9.22 1.79
N TYR A 42 -3.39 -8.54 1.23
CA TYR A 42 -3.38 -7.09 1.25
C TYR A 42 -4.37 -6.49 0.22
N VAL A 43 -4.69 -7.21 -0.87
CA VAL A 43 -5.83 -6.89 -1.74
C VAL A 43 -7.13 -6.84 -0.92
N MET A 44 -7.39 -7.82 -0.04
CA MET A 44 -8.60 -7.80 0.81
C MET A 44 -8.61 -6.61 1.79
N TYR A 45 -7.46 -6.28 2.38
CA TYR A 45 -7.34 -5.12 3.28
C TYR A 45 -7.63 -3.78 2.60
N HIS A 46 -7.18 -3.61 1.36
CA HIS A 46 -7.45 -2.41 0.57
C HIS A 46 -8.87 -2.38 0.03
N ALA A 47 -9.38 -3.52 -0.44
CA ALA A 47 -10.77 -3.64 -0.86
C ALA A 47 -11.75 -3.22 0.24
N GLN A 48 -11.54 -3.68 1.48
CA GLN A 48 -12.34 -3.25 2.63
C GLN A 48 -12.20 -1.74 2.90
N ARG A 49 -10.97 -1.22 2.89
CA ARG A 49 -10.68 0.19 3.17
C ARG A 49 -11.38 1.13 2.18
N ILE A 50 -11.28 0.84 0.89
CA ILE A 50 -11.80 1.71 -0.17
C ILE A 50 -13.33 1.68 -0.25
N THR A 51 -13.97 0.61 0.21
CA THR A 51 -15.43 0.49 0.19
C THR A 51 -16.11 1.62 0.97
N PHE A 52 -15.53 2.10 2.07
CA PHE A 52 -16.08 3.25 2.80
C PHE A 52 -16.20 4.49 1.90
N SER A 53 -15.21 4.74 1.05
CA SER A 53 -15.23 5.84 0.08
C SER A 53 -16.23 5.61 -1.04
N GLY A 54 -16.41 4.36 -1.50
CA GLY A 54 -17.41 4.02 -2.52
C GLY A 54 -18.85 4.20 -2.02
N VAL A 55 -19.12 3.93 -0.74
CA VAL A 55 -20.47 4.09 -0.15
C VAL A 55 -20.73 5.47 0.46
N ALA A 56 -19.73 6.35 0.51
CA ALA A 56 -19.80 7.63 1.22
C ALA A 56 -20.95 8.54 0.74
N SER A 57 -21.25 8.54 -0.58
CA SER A 57 -22.39 9.31 -1.12
C SER A 57 -23.74 8.74 -0.65
N SER A 58 -23.93 7.42 -0.64
CA SER A 58 -25.12 6.79 -0.04
C SER A 58 -25.23 7.06 1.46
N MET A 59 -24.11 7.06 2.20
CA MET A 59 -24.12 7.42 3.62
C MET A 59 -24.54 8.89 3.86
N LYS A 60 -24.24 9.80 2.93
CA LYS A 60 -24.71 11.17 3.00
C LYS A 60 -26.22 11.24 2.76
N ASP A 61 -26.69 10.67 1.66
CA ASP A 61 -28.08 10.81 1.21
C ASP A 61 -29.07 10.02 2.06
N GLU A 62 -28.71 8.79 2.45
CA GLU A 62 -29.62 7.85 3.12
C GLU A 62 -29.44 7.83 4.64
N ALA A 63 -28.21 8.05 5.12
CA ALA A 63 -27.86 7.97 6.54
C ALA A 63 -27.67 9.36 7.20
N GLY A 64 -27.86 10.45 6.44
CA GLY A 64 -27.88 11.81 6.98
C GLY A 64 -26.53 12.33 7.49
N PHE A 65 -25.42 11.71 7.10
CA PHE A 65 -24.09 12.22 7.43
C PHE A 65 -23.74 13.43 6.57
N SER A 66 -23.25 14.50 7.18
CA SER A 66 -22.68 15.61 6.40
C SER A 66 -21.31 15.24 5.82
N ALA A 67 -20.90 15.89 4.74
CA ALA A 67 -19.57 15.69 4.14
C ALA A 67 -18.44 15.91 5.17
N THR A 68 -18.58 16.93 6.04
CA THR A 68 -17.61 17.18 7.12
C THR A 68 -17.50 16.00 8.08
N LYS A 69 -18.62 15.37 8.44
CA LYS A 69 -18.62 14.20 9.34
C LYS A 69 -17.96 12.98 8.70
N LEU A 70 -18.27 12.70 7.44
CA LEU A 70 -17.58 11.66 6.67
C LEU A 70 -16.07 11.91 6.63
N GLY A 71 -15.66 13.16 6.40
CA GLY A 71 -14.26 13.56 6.41
C GLY A 71 -13.55 13.36 7.76
N VAL A 72 -14.23 13.70 8.86
CA VAL A 72 -13.69 13.48 10.21
C VAL A 72 -13.53 11.98 10.51
N MET A 73 -14.49 11.14 10.10
CA MET A 73 -14.38 9.69 10.25
C MET A 73 -13.19 9.12 9.46
N SER A 74 -13.03 9.51 8.20
CA SER A 74 -11.87 9.13 7.37
C SER A 74 -10.53 9.61 7.95
N THR A 75 -10.52 10.81 8.55
CA THR A 75 -9.32 11.35 9.20
C THR A 75 -8.97 10.57 10.47
N GLY A 76 -9.97 10.26 11.31
CA GLY A 76 -9.79 9.44 12.51
C GLY A 76 -9.27 8.05 12.18
N TYR A 77 -9.80 7.43 11.13
CA TYR A 77 -9.29 6.17 10.59
C TYR A 77 -7.80 6.26 10.21
N MET A 78 -7.40 7.25 9.40
CA MET A 78 -6.02 7.36 8.93
C MET A 78 -5.04 7.70 10.07
N PHE A 79 -5.48 8.50 11.04
CA PHE A 79 -4.68 8.80 12.23
C PHE A 79 -4.48 7.56 13.10
N ALA A 80 -5.54 6.79 13.36
CA ALA A 80 -5.45 5.54 14.11
C ALA A 80 -4.60 4.49 13.38
N TYR A 81 -4.70 4.42 12.04
CA TYR A 81 -3.84 3.58 11.21
C TYR A 81 -2.36 3.96 11.35
N ALA A 82 -2.03 5.25 11.36
CA ALA A 82 -0.66 5.72 11.54
C ALA A 82 -0.08 5.29 12.91
N ILE A 83 -0.86 5.42 13.99
CA ILE A 83 -0.48 4.90 15.31
C ILE A 83 -0.34 3.38 15.27
N GLY A 84 -1.29 2.70 14.63
CA GLY A 84 -1.31 1.26 14.47
C GLY A 84 -0.07 0.71 13.78
N GLN A 85 0.53 1.42 12.81
CA GLN A 85 1.75 0.97 12.13
C GLN A 85 2.91 0.75 13.11
N PHE A 86 3.09 1.64 14.10
CA PHE A 86 4.14 1.51 15.11
C PHE A 86 3.87 0.38 16.11
N VAL A 87 2.60 0.20 16.50
CA VAL A 87 2.21 -0.78 17.52
C VAL A 87 2.13 -2.20 16.94
N CYS A 88 1.49 -2.35 15.78
CA CYS A 88 1.24 -3.64 15.15
C CYS A 88 2.53 -4.31 14.65
N GLY A 89 3.53 -3.53 14.22
CA GLY A 89 4.84 -4.07 13.86
C GLY A 89 5.48 -4.80 15.04
N ARG A 90 5.60 -4.14 16.19
CA ARG A 90 6.11 -4.77 17.42
C ARG A 90 5.28 -5.96 17.87
N PHE A 91 3.95 -5.86 17.77
CA PHE A 91 3.06 -6.96 18.12
C PHE A 91 3.29 -8.21 17.26
N ALA A 92 3.54 -8.03 15.96
CA ALA A 92 3.82 -9.13 15.03
C ALA A 92 5.08 -9.91 15.41
N ASP A 93 6.09 -9.23 15.93
CA ASP A 93 7.34 -9.85 16.40
C ASP A 93 7.10 -10.77 17.61
N PHE A 94 6.24 -10.37 18.55
CA PHE A 94 5.95 -11.16 19.75
C PHE A 94 5.08 -12.40 19.47
N VAL A 95 4.02 -12.26 18.66
CA VAL A 95 2.99 -13.30 18.49
C VAL A 95 3.25 -14.22 17.29
N ARG A 96 4.32 -13.93 16.54
CA ARG A 96 4.66 -14.45 15.21
C ARG A 96 3.80 -13.84 14.10
N PRO A 97 4.40 -13.44 12.95
CA PRO A 97 3.70 -12.68 11.92
C PRO A 97 2.42 -13.33 11.37
N LYS A 98 2.41 -14.65 11.13
CA LYS A 98 1.20 -15.35 10.64
C LYS A 98 0.03 -15.23 11.61
N ARG A 99 0.27 -15.43 12.91
CA ARG A 99 -0.80 -15.43 13.92
C ARG A 99 -1.33 -14.01 14.13
N ALA A 100 -0.43 -13.03 14.18
CA ALA A 100 -0.79 -11.62 14.24
C ALA A 100 -1.61 -11.20 13.01
N LEU A 101 -1.23 -11.63 11.81
CA LEU A 101 -1.96 -11.35 10.57
C LEU A 101 -3.39 -11.91 10.60
N VAL A 102 -3.55 -13.21 10.89
CA VAL A 102 -4.89 -13.84 10.89
C VAL A 102 -5.79 -13.22 11.96
N PHE A 103 -5.24 -12.95 13.15
CA PHE A 103 -5.97 -12.23 14.20
C PHE A 103 -6.41 -10.83 13.73
N GLY A 104 -5.47 -10.08 13.15
CA GLY A 104 -5.73 -8.76 12.59
C GLY A 104 -6.81 -8.76 11.50
N MET A 105 -6.78 -9.75 10.60
CA MET A 105 -7.79 -9.89 9.54
C MET A 105 -9.20 -10.14 10.11
N LEU A 106 -9.32 -11.01 11.11
CA LEU A 106 -10.61 -11.30 11.76
C LEU A 106 -11.14 -10.09 12.52
N CYS A 107 -10.26 -9.39 13.24
CA CYS A 107 -10.63 -8.13 13.90
C CYS A 107 -11.03 -7.06 12.89
N CYS A 108 -10.32 -6.92 11.77
CA CYS A 108 -10.68 -6.00 10.69
C CYS A 108 -12.03 -6.34 10.07
N ALA A 109 -12.34 -7.62 9.83
CA ALA A 109 -13.61 -8.01 9.23
C ALA A 109 -14.80 -7.76 10.15
N MET A 110 -14.61 -7.85 11.47
CA MET A 110 -15.66 -7.63 12.46
C MET A 110 -16.16 -6.18 12.46
N LEU A 111 -15.31 -5.19 12.16
CA LEU A 111 -15.67 -3.78 12.31
C LEU A 111 -16.66 -3.29 11.23
N PRO A 112 -16.49 -3.58 9.92
CA PRO A 112 -17.52 -3.31 8.92
C PRO A 112 -18.82 -4.09 9.17
N VAL A 113 -18.76 -5.24 9.84
CA VAL A 113 -19.97 -5.96 10.27
C VAL A 113 -20.74 -5.14 11.30
N ILE A 114 -20.04 -4.62 12.33
CA ILE A 114 -20.62 -3.73 13.34
C ILE A 114 -21.17 -2.46 12.67
N GLU A 115 -20.41 -1.82 11.80
CA GLU A 115 -20.83 -0.63 11.04
C GLU A 115 -22.08 -0.90 10.20
N GLY A 116 -22.12 -2.03 9.50
CA GLY A 116 -23.29 -2.40 8.72
C GLY A 116 -24.51 -2.66 9.59
N PHE A 117 -24.37 -3.26 10.77
CA PHE A 117 -25.46 -3.38 11.74
C PHE A 117 -25.90 -2.02 12.30
N MET A 118 -24.97 -1.12 12.57
CA MET A 118 -25.30 0.25 13.00
C MET A 118 -26.11 0.99 11.92
N GLY A 119 -25.70 0.86 10.66
CA GLY A 119 -26.42 1.40 9.51
C GLY A 119 -27.83 0.81 9.36
N ALA A 120 -27.94 -0.52 9.39
CA ALA A 120 -29.21 -1.22 9.24
C ALA A 120 -30.22 -0.93 10.36
N ASN A 121 -29.75 -0.65 11.58
CA ASN A 121 -30.60 -0.28 12.73
C ASN A 121 -30.85 1.24 12.83
N GLY A 122 -30.44 2.04 11.83
CA GLY A 122 -30.66 3.48 11.82
C GLY A 122 -29.81 4.27 12.83
N CYS A 123 -28.74 3.69 13.36
CA CYS A 123 -27.79 4.40 14.22
C CYS A 123 -26.83 5.23 13.35
N VAL A 124 -27.33 6.35 12.84
CA VAL A 124 -26.66 7.18 11.83
C VAL A 124 -26.78 8.69 12.13
N GLY A 125 -26.07 9.53 11.37
CA GLY A 125 -26.24 10.99 11.39
C GLY A 125 -25.52 11.72 12.53
N GLU A 126 -26.15 11.86 13.70
CA GLU A 126 -25.73 12.79 14.76
C GLU A 126 -25.65 12.15 16.16
N GLY A 127 -25.18 12.95 17.14
CA GLY A 127 -25.21 12.61 18.56
C GLY A 127 -24.37 11.39 18.92
N PHE A 128 -24.91 10.54 19.79
CA PHE A 128 -24.23 9.34 20.30
C PHE A 128 -23.85 8.36 19.18
N CYS A 129 -24.71 8.16 18.19
CA CYS A 129 -24.43 7.28 17.06
C CYS A 129 -23.21 7.74 16.26
N TYR A 130 -23.07 9.04 16.01
CA TYR A 130 -21.89 9.57 15.34
C TYR A 130 -20.59 9.34 16.12
N VAL A 131 -20.62 9.48 17.45
CA VAL A 131 -19.46 9.18 18.32
C VAL A 131 -19.08 7.70 18.23
N LEU A 132 -20.06 6.80 18.23
CA LEU A 132 -19.82 5.37 18.02
C LEU A 132 -19.18 5.10 16.65
N TRP A 133 -19.65 5.74 15.58
CA TRP A 133 -19.04 5.60 14.26
C TRP A 133 -17.57 6.05 14.25
N ILE A 134 -17.24 7.19 14.86
CA ILE A 134 -15.84 7.63 14.99
C ILE A 134 -15.01 6.58 15.74
N PHE A 135 -15.55 6.04 16.83
CA PHE A 135 -14.85 5.03 17.63
C PHE A 135 -14.59 3.75 16.83
N VAL A 136 -15.62 3.21 16.16
CA VAL A 136 -15.50 1.99 15.36
C VAL A 136 -14.55 2.19 14.17
N ARG A 137 -14.65 3.32 13.45
CA ARG A 137 -13.75 3.68 12.35
C ARG A 137 -12.30 3.88 12.84
N GLY A 138 -12.12 4.45 14.03
CA GLY A 138 -10.81 4.58 14.66
C GLY A 138 -10.19 3.23 15.00
N LEU A 139 -10.97 2.32 15.62
CA LEU A 139 -10.53 0.95 15.86
C LEU A 139 -10.20 0.23 14.56
N GLU A 140 -10.98 0.45 13.51
CA GLU A 140 -10.74 -0.15 12.20
C GLU A 140 -9.41 0.31 11.64
N GLY A 141 -9.15 1.62 11.63
CA GLY A 141 -7.87 2.17 11.20
C GLY A 141 -6.70 1.54 11.96
N PHE A 142 -6.80 1.46 13.29
CA PHE A 142 -5.76 0.89 14.14
C PHE A 142 -5.48 -0.59 13.80
N VAL A 143 -6.51 -1.43 13.74
CA VAL A 143 -6.37 -2.86 13.45
C VAL A 143 -5.91 -3.08 12.01
N GLN A 144 -6.30 -2.23 11.07
CA GLN A 144 -5.96 -2.36 9.66
C GLN A 144 -4.46 -2.19 9.39
N ALA A 145 -3.72 -1.59 10.32
CA ALA A 145 -2.26 -1.53 10.27
C ALA A 145 -1.56 -2.90 10.39
N THR A 146 -2.22 -3.91 10.95
CA THR A 146 -1.71 -5.29 11.03
C THR A 146 -1.42 -5.89 9.66
N GLY A 147 -2.19 -5.52 8.63
CA GLY A 147 -2.07 -6.10 7.30
C GLY A 147 -0.70 -5.89 6.68
N TRP A 148 -0.24 -4.63 6.57
CA TRP A 148 1.04 -4.30 5.94
C TRP A 148 2.22 -4.86 6.73
N THR A 149 2.26 -4.55 8.02
CA THR A 149 3.37 -4.93 8.91
C THR A 149 3.61 -6.43 8.93
N CYS A 150 2.55 -7.23 9.08
CA CYS A 150 2.68 -8.68 9.12
C CYS A 150 3.02 -9.29 7.75
N THR A 151 2.45 -8.78 6.66
CA THR A 151 2.72 -9.34 5.33
C THR A 151 4.13 -9.03 4.85
N VAL A 152 4.63 -7.81 5.09
CA VAL A 152 6.03 -7.44 4.81
C VAL A 152 7.00 -8.30 5.62
N ALA A 153 6.72 -8.54 6.90
CA ALA A 153 7.53 -9.43 7.74
C ALA A 153 7.57 -10.86 7.19
N ILE A 154 6.42 -11.40 6.75
CA ILE A 154 6.37 -12.74 6.14
C ILE A 154 7.14 -12.77 4.82
N MET A 155 7.00 -11.77 3.96
CA MET A 155 7.77 -11.66 2.72
C MET A 155 9.27 -11.59 3.01
N GLY A 156 9.68 -10.84 4.04
CA GLY A 156 11.07 -10.76 4.48
C GLY A 156 11.64 -12.09 4.98
N ASN A 157 10.82 -12.97 5.54
CA ASN A 157 11.23 -14.30 5.99
C ASN A 157 11.38 -15.32 4.85
N TRP A 158 10.67 -15.11 3.73
CA TRP A 158 10.59 -16.10 2.64
C TRP A 158 11.49 -15.77 1.45
N PHE A 159 11.87 -14.50 1.28
CA PHE A 159 12.67 -14.06 0.16
C PHE A 159 14.05 -13.57 0.63
N PRO A 160 15.14 -13.92 -0.07
CA PRO A 160 16.47 -13.43 0.27
C PRO A 160 16.53 -11.90 0.14
N GLN A 161 17.51 -11.27 0.78
CA GLN A 161 17.77 -9.82 0.65
C GLN A 161 18.13 -9.47 -0.80
N GLU A 162 18.87 -10.34 -1.48
CA GLU A 162 19.19 -10.19 -2.89
C GLU A 162 17.94 -10.39 -3.76
N GLY A 163 17.63 -9.42 -4.63
CA GLY A 163 16.45 -9.46 -5.50
C GLY A 163 15.11 -9.27 -4.79
N ARG A 164 15.07 -9.13 -3.45
CA ARG A 164 13.86 -8.81 -2.68
C ARG A 164 13.15 -7.58 -3.22
N GLY A 165 13.91 -6.55 -3.58
CA GLY A 165 13.37 -5.28 -4.07
C GLY A 165 12.47 -5.46 -5.30
N PHE A 166 12.88 -6.30 -6.25
CA PHE A 166 12.08 -6.57 -7.45
C PHE A 166 10.79 -7.33 -7.10
N VAL A 167 10.88 -8.37 -6.26
CA VAL A 167 9.72 -9.14 -5.80
C VAL A 167 8.76 -8.25 -5.03
N MET A 168 9.27 -7.44 -4.10
CA MET A 168 8.47 -6.51 -3.30
C MET A 168 7.87 -5.40 -4.17
N GLY A 169 8.55 -4.94 -5.22
CA GLY A 169 8.01 -3.96 -6.16
C GLY A 169 6.78 -4.49 -6.91
N ILE A 170 6.86 -5.72 -7.46
CA ILE A 170 5.69 -6.37 -8.07
C ILE A 170 4.60 -6.62 -7.01
N TRP A 171 5.00 -7.15 -5.87
CA TRP A 171 4.08 -7.52 -4.79
C TRP A 171 3.32 -6.30 -4.24
N ALA A 172 3.97 -5.14 -4.12
CA ALA A 172 3.39 -3.90 -3.59
C ALA A 172 2.26 -3.31 -4.46
N THR A 173 2.09 -3.78 -5.70
CA THR A 173 0.92 -3.43 -6.52
C THR A 173 -0.40 -3.98 -5.95
N ASN A 174 -0.33 -4.85 -4.95
CA ASN A 174 -1.47 -5.41 -4.22
C ASN A 174 -2.47 -4.36 -3.70
N SER A 175 -2.01 -3.18 -3.26
CA SER A 175 -2.89 -2.14 -2.74
C SER A 175 -3.82 -1.62 -3.83
N ASN A 176 -3.24 -1.20 -4.96
CA ASN A 176 -4.00 -0.68 -6.09
C ASN A 176 -4.93 -1.74 -6.69
N VAL A 177 -4.50 -3.01 -6.74
CA VAL A 177 -5.38 -4.12 -7.16
C VAL A 177 -6.54 -4.32 -6.19
N GLY A 178 -6.30 -4.21 -4.88
CA GLY A 178 -7.34 -4.21 -3.85
C GLY A 178 -8.32 -3.07 -4.00
N ASP A 179 -7.84 -1.87 -4.29
CA ASP A 179 -8.65 -0.68 -4.46
C ASP A 179 -9.55 -0.81 -5.70
N ILE A 180 -8.99 -1.26 -6.83
CA ILE A 180 -9.74 -1.56 -8.04
C ILE A 180 -10.83 -2.60 -7.75
N PHE A 181 -10.48 -3.72 -7.10
CA PHE A 181 -11.43 -4.77 -6.76
C PHE A 181 -12.55 -4.27 -5.85
N GLY A 182 -12.21 -3.54 -4.78
CA GLY A 182 -13.18 -3.00 -3.82
C GLY A 182 -14.14 -1.98 -4.45
N LEU A 183 -13.64 -1.10 -5.33
CA LEU A 183 -14.46 -0.14 -6.05
C LEU A 183 -15.39 -0.83 -7.06
N HIS A 184 -14.92 -1.83 -7.80
CA HIS A 184 -15.79 -2.59 -8.73
C HIS A 184 -16.86 -3.39 -7.98
N LEU A 185 -16.48 -4.03 -6.87
CA LEU A 185 -17.42 -4.75 -6.01
C LEU A 185 -18.48 -3.80 -5.43
N THR A 186 -18.06 -2.61 -4.97
CA THR A 186 -18.97 -1.59 -4.44
C THR A 186 -19.93 -1.10 -5.54
N SER A 187 -19.41 -0.72 -6.71
CA SER A 187 -20.22 -0.29 -7.86
C SER A 187 -21.24 -1.35 -8.28
N ALA A 188 -20.85 -2.63 -8.35
CA ALA A 188 -21.76 -3.71 -8.75
C ALA A 188 -22.94 -3.91 -7.79
N LEU A 189 -22.80 -3.55 -6.52
CA LEU A 189 -23.80 -3.76 -5.48
C LEU A 189 -24.57 -2.50 -5.11
N LEU A 190 -24.05 -1.31 -5.44
CA LEU A 190 -24.57 -0.02 -4.99
C LEU A 190 -26.01 0.25 -5.47
N ASP A 191 -26.33 -0.18 -6.69
CA ASP A 191 -27.66 0.07 -7.29
C ASP A 191 -28.71 -0.99 -6.89
N SER A 192 -28.27 -2.12 -6.34
CA SER A 192 -29.13 -3.29 -6.09
C SER A 192 -29.30 -3.63 -4.60
N THR A 193 -28.51 -3.03 -3.72
CA THR A 193 -28.51 -3.31 -2.29
C THR A 193 -28.35 -2.03 -1.46
N ALA A 194 -28.71 -2.09 -0.18
CA ALA A 194 -28.41 -0.99 0.73
C ALA A 194 -26.90 -0.89 0.98
N TRP A 195 -26.38 0.33 1.15
CA TRP A 195 -24.95 0.58 1.31
C TRP A 195 -24.28 -0.23 2.43
N TYR A 196 -24.99 -0.50 3.52
CA TYR A 196 -24.47 -1.28 4.66
C TYR A 196 -24.31 -2.78 4.33
N VAL A 197 -25.03 -3.31 3.34
CA VAL A 197 -24.86 -4.70 2.87
C VAL A 197 -23.50 -4.88 2.22
N ILE A 198 -22.99 -3.85 1.54
CA ILE A 198 -21.68 -3.86 0.90
C ILE A 198 -20.58 -4.02 1.95
N LEU A 199 -20.73 -3.38 3.12
CA LEU A 199 -19.82 -3.53 4.27
C LEU A 199 -19.77 -4.99 4.77
N TRP A 200 -20.91 -5.67 4.82
CA TRP A 200 -20.97 -7.09 5.18
C TRP A 200 -20.33 -7.99 4.13
N VAL A 201 -20.52 -7.69 2.84
CA VAL A 201 -19.94 -8.47 1.75
C VAL A 201 -18.41 -8.40 1.79
N VAL A 202 -17.82 -7.21 1.95
CA VAL A 202 -16.35 -7.07 2.04
C VAL A 202 -15.78 -7.73 3.29
N ALA A 203 -16.49 -7.65 4.42
CA ALA A 203 -16.11 -8.40 5.61
C ALA A 203 -16.15 -9.92 5.38
N GLY A 204 -17.14 -10.42 4.63
CA GLY A 204 -17.23 -11.83 4.23
C GLY A 204 -16.02 -12.30 3.41
N PHE A 205 -15.56 -11.49 2.44
CA PHE A 205 -14.33 -11.76 1.70
C PHE A 205 -13.10 -11.78 2.62
N MET A 206 -12.98 -10.81 3.54
CA MET A 206 -11.89 -10.75 4.50
C MET A 206 -11.85 -11.99 5.40
N VAL A 207 -12.98 -12.42 5.97
CA VAL A 207 -13.07 -13.64 6.79
C VAL A 207 -12.71 -14.89 5.97
N SER A 208 -13.24 -14.99 4.75
CA SER A 208 -12.95 -16.11 3.86
C SER A 208 -11.45 -16.22 3.58
N TRP A 209 -10.80 -15.10 3.30
CA TRP A 209 -9.36 -15.07 3.06
C TRP A 209 -8.54 -15.29 4.34
N ALA A 210 -9.03 -14.85 5.50
CA ALA A 210 -8.41 -15.14 6.79
C ALA A 210 -8.37 -16.66 7.06
N ILE A 211 -9.44 -17.39 6.71
CA ILE A 211 -9.48 -18.86 6.80
C ILE A 211 -8.46 -19.49 5.85
N VAL A 212 -8.35 -19.02 4.60
CA VAL A 212 -7.33 -19.47 3.64
C VAL A 212 -5.93 -19.27 4.23
N ASN A 213 -5.63 -18.10 4.79
CA ASN A 213 -4.33 -17.84 5.44
C ASN A 213 -4.09 -18.71 6.67
N MET A 214 -5.14 -18.99 7.46
CA MET A 214 -5.05 -19.88 8.61
C MET A 214 -4.60 -21.28 8.19
N LEU A 215 -5.16 -21.80 7.10
CA LEU A 215 -4.89 -23.14 6.58
C LEU A 215 -3.55 -23.24 5.81
N PHE A 216 -3.28 -22.30 4.91
CA PHE A 216 -2.21 -22.45 3.90
C PHE A 216 -0.98 -21.57 4.12
N LEU A 217 -1.14 -20.37 4.70
CA LEU A 217 -0.01 -19.46 4.86
C LEU A 217 0.99 -20.03 5.88
N ARG A 218 2.28 -19.85 5.64
CA ARG A 218 3.35 -20.17 6.58
C ARG A 218 4.16 -18.91 6.85
N GLY A 219 4.38 -18.59 8.13
CA GLY A 219 5.04 -17.33 8.50
C GLY A 219 6.54 -17.27 8.18
N ALA A 220 7.19 -18.42 8.08
CA ALA A 220 8.58 -18.56 7.68
C ALA A 220 8.80 -19.95 7.02
N PRO A 221 9.78 -20.09 6.13
CA PRO A 221 10.20 -21.39 5.62
C PRO A 221 10.82 -22.22 6.76
N PRO A 222 10.79 -23.57 6.68
CA PRO A 222 11.57 -24.41 7.59
C PRO A 222 13.06 -24.01 7.55
N PRO A 223 13.79 -24.09 8.68
CA PRO A 223 15.22 -23.79 8.71
C PRO A 223 15.97 -24.62 7.66
N PHE A 224 16.90 -23.98 6.94
CA PHE A 224 17.80 -24.65 6.00
C PHE A 224 17.08 -25.43 4.88
N SER A 225 15.87 -24.98 4.50
CA SER A 225 15.05 -25.61 3.46
C SER A 225 15.09 -24.90 2.11
N LEU A 226 15.81 -23.78 2.03
CA LEU A 226 16.07 -23.00 0.84
C LEU A 226 17.56 -22.64 0.79
N ASP A 227 18.18 -22.75 -0.38
CA ASP A 227 19.64 -22.60 -0.55
C ASP A 227 20.16 -21.22 -0.08
N TRP A 228 19.38 -20.17 -0.32
CA TRP A 228 19.74 -18.80 0.09
C TRP A 228 19.84 -18.63 1.61
N GLN A 229 19.16 -19.47 2.42
CA GLN A 229 19.24 -19.38 3.88
C GLN A 229 20.66 -19.70 4.37
N PHE A 230 21.36 -20.64 3.73
CA PHE A 230 22.74 -20.96 4.06
C PHE A 230 23.68 -19.81 3.72
N GLN A 231 23.44 -19.14 2.58
CA GLN A 231 24.24 -18.01 2.13
C GLN A 231 24.07 -16.79 3.05
N GLU A 232 22.85 -16.48 3.48
CA GLU A 232 22.60 -15.35 4.38
C GLU A 232 23.18 -15.57 5.78
N VAL A 233 23.11 -16.79 6.32
CA VAL A 233 23.74 -17.11 7.62
C VAL A 233 25.25 -16.90 7.55
N ALA A 234 25.90 -17.43 6.50
CA ALA A 234 27.33 -17.23 6.29
C ALA A 234 27.72 -15.75 6.11
N ALA A 235 26.90 -14.98 5.40
CA ALA A 235 27.12 -13.54 5.22
C ALA A 235 26.92 -12.75 6.52
N SER A 236 25.91 -13.08 7.32
CA SER A 236 25.65 -12.44 8.62
C SER A 236 26.79 -12.69 9.61
N GLU A 237 27.32 -13.92 9.66
CA GLU A 237 28.47 -14.25 10.52
C GLU A 237 29.74 -13.47 10.14
N ALA A 238 29.93 -13.18 8.85
CA ALA A 238 31.03 -12.35 8.38
C ALA A 238 30.85 -10.86 8.77
N VAL A 239 29.63 -10.32 8.69
CA VAL A 239 29.33 -8.91 9.04
C VAL A 239 29.39 -8.68 10.55
N ASP A 240 29.00 -9.66 11.36
CA ASP A 240 29.03 -9.58 12.82
C ASP A 240 30.46 -9.58 13.37
N GLN A 241 31.43 -10.05 12.59
CA GLN A 241 32.85 -9.93 12.90
C GLN A 241 33.42 -8.52 12.60
N GLU A 242 32.77 -7.74 11.73
CA GLU A 242 33.24 -6.41 11.30
C GLU A 242 32.51 -5.23 11.97
N THR A 243 31.31 -5.44 12.54
CA THR A 243 30.49 -4.35 13.11
C THR A 243 30.50 -4.34 14.64
N SER A 244 30.49 -3.15 15.26
CA SER A 244 30.56 -2.98 16.73
C SER A 244 29.27 -3.34 17.49
N GLY A 245 28.32 -4.07 16.88
CA GLY A 245 27.09 -4.55 17.52
C GLY A 245 26.07 -3.47 17.94
N GLU A 246 26.37 -2.18 17.76
CA GLU A 246 25.46 -1.10 18.17
C GLU A 246 24.36 -0.83 17.13
N SER A 247 23.11 -0.87 17.57
CA SER A 247 21.95 -0.42 16.78
C SER A 247 21.77 1.09 16.88
N ALA A 248 21.48 1.76 15.77
CA ALA A 248 21.18 3.19 15.77
C ALA A 248 19.94 3.50 16.63
N SER A 249 20.03 4.50 17.50
CA SER A 249 18.92 5.00 18.30
C SER A 249 17.91 5.75 17.42
N ILE A 250 16.63 5.72 17.80
CA ILE A 250 15.56 6.48 17.12
C ILE A 250 15.91 7.98 17.07
N GLY A 251 16.53 8.52 18.12
CA GLY A 251 16.96 9.92 18.16
C GLY A 251 18.04 10.25 17.11
N GLU A 252 18.97 9.32 16.88
CA GLU A 252 20.03 9.49 15.87
C GLU A 252 19.43 9.45 14.45
N ILE A 253 18.48 8.55 14.23
CA ILE A 253 17.75 8.45 12.96
C ILE A 253 16.98 9.75 12.68
N LEU A 254 16.26 10.29 13.67
CA LEU A 254 15.49 11.54 13.53
C LEU A 254 16.36 12.77 13.20
N CYS A 255 17.63 12.75 13.60
CA CYS A 255 18.59 13.82 13.31
C CYS A 255 19.35 13.64 11.99
N LEU A 256 19.00 12.63 11.16
CA LEU A 256 19.66 12.43 9.87
C LEU A 256 19.46 13.63 8.94
N PRO A 257 20.55 14.17 8.36
CA PRO A 257 20.46 15.25 7.38
C PRO A 257 19.56 14.86 6.22
N GLY A 258 18.58 15.71 5.90
CA GLY A 258 17.64 15.46 4.79
C GLY A 258 16.38 14.68 5.18
N LEU A 259 16.37 13.95 6.31
CA LEU A 259 15.22 13.11 6.68
C LEU A 259 13.93 13.92 6.83
N LEU A 260 13.99 15.10 7.46
CA LEU A 260 12.82 15.96 7.63
C LEU A 260 12.31 16.48 6.29
N GLN A 261 13.19 16.92 5.39
CA GLN A 261 12.82 17.40 4.06
C GLN A 261 12.13 16.30 3.25
N TYR A 262 12.68 15.08 3.27
CA TYR A 262 12.04 13.93 2.64
C TYR A 262 10.71 13.55 3.29
N SER A 263 10.63 13.59 4.62
CA SER A 263 9.40 13.29 5.36
C SER A 263 8.28 14.28 5.02
N PHE A 264 8.59 15.59 4.97
CA PHE A 264 7.62 16.61 4.54
C PHE A 264 7.20 16.43 3.08
N SER A 265 8.16 16.15 2.19
CA SER A 265 7.87 15.92 0.77
C SER A 265 6.93 14.72 0.57
N TYR A 266 7.22 13.63 1.27
CA TYR A 266 6.39 12.43 1.27
C TYR A 266 5.03 12.67 1.94
N MET A 267 4.97 13.45 3.02
CA MET A 267 3.71 13.84 3.67
C MET A 267 2.80 14.61 2.72
N PHE A 268 3.30 15.63 2.01
CA PHE A 268 2.50 16.39 1.04
C PHE A 268 2.03 15.51 -0.12
N LEU A 269 2.92 14.65 -0.63
CA LEU A 269 2.55 13.71 -1.68
C LEU A 269 1.46 12.74 -1.21
N LYS A 270 1.59 12.17 0.00
CA LYS A 270 0.58 11.26 0.56
C LYS A 270 -0.72 11.98 0.89
N LEU A 271 -0.68 13.25 1.27
CA LEU A 271 -1.89 14.05 1.47
C LEU A 271 -2.71 14.15 0.18
N VAL A 272 -2.08 14.48 -0.95
CA VAL A 272 -2.77 14.56 -2.26
C VAL A 272 -3.29 13.17 -2.67
N ASN A 273 -2.46 12.14 -2.55
CA ASN A 273 -2.86 10.78 -2.88
C ASN A 273 -4.06 10.31 -2.05
N TYR A 274 -4.04 10.52 -0.73
CA TYR A 274 -5.16 10.12 0.13
C TYR A 274 -6.40 10.97 -0.07
N ALA A 275 -6.25 12.26 -0.41
CA ALA A 275 -7.39 13.09 -0.76
C ALA A 275 -8.12 12.51 -1.98
N LEU A 276 -7.39 12.19 -3.05
CA LEU A 276 -7.99 11.58 -4.24
C LEU A 276 -8.52 10.19 -3.94
N PHE A 277 -7.71 9.33 -3.32
CA PHE A 277 -8.09 7.98 -2.95
C PHE A 277 -9.40 7.92 -2.15
N LEU A 278 -9.53 8.76 -1.11
CA LEU A 278 -10.68 8.71 -0.20
C LEU A 278 -11.90 9.47 -0.71
N TRP A 279 -11.71 10.54 -1.47
CA TRP A 279 -12.80 11.45 -1.84
C TRP A 279 -13.21 11.39 -3.30
N LEU A 280 -12.45 10.72 -4.18
CA LEU A 280 -12.76 10.75 -5.61
C LEU A 280 -14.16 10.19 -5.94
N PRO A 281 -14.62 9.04 -5.42
CA PRO A 281 -15.98 8.56 -5.69
C PRO A 281 -17.04 9.54 -5.19
N PHE A 282 -16.84 10.08 -3.98
CA PHE A 282 -17.73 11.06 -3.36
C PHE A 282 -17.77 12.39 -4.13
N TYR A 283 -16.63 12.86 -4.61
CA TYR A 283 -16.52 14.09 -5.39
C TYR A 283 -17.21 13.97 -6.75
N LEU A 284 -17.04 12.84 -7.44
CA LEU A 284 -17.68 12.59 -8.72
C LEU A 284 -19.21 12.51 -8.59
N SER A 285 -19.70 11.87 -7.53
CA SER A 285 -21.14 11.77 -7.26
C SER A 285 -21.73 13.09 -6.76
N GLU A 286 -21.26 13.60 -5.63
CA GLU A 286 -21.84 14.77 -4.97
C GLU A 286 -21.43 16.11 -5.58
N GLY A 287 -20.22 16.18 -6.16
CA GLY A 287 -19.66 17.41 -6.70
C GLY A 287 -19.95 17.61 -8.18
N ILE A 288 -19.93 16.53 -8.97
CA ILE A 288 -20.13 16.58 -10.44
C ILE A 288 -21.55 16.09 -10.82
N GLY A 289 -22.19 15.27 -10.00
CA GLY A 289 -23.51 14.70 -10.29
C GLY A 289 -23.46 13.44 -11.15
N VAL A 290 -22.32 12.74 -11.16
CA VAL A 290 -22.21 11.42 -11.80
C VAL A 290 -22.98 10.41 -10.95
N ASP A 291 -23.65 9.45 -11.59
CA ASP A 291 -24.28 8.33 -10.88
C ASP A 291 -23.29 7.64 -9.92
N LYS A 292 -23.76 7.20 -8.74
CA LYS A 292 -22.90 6.72 -7.65
C LYS A 292 -22.09 5.48 -8.06
N SER A 293 -22.72 4.56 -8.79
CA SER A 293 -22.06 3.34 -9.28
C SER A 293 -21.01 3.70 -10.33
N LEU A 294 -21.37 4.56 -11.30
CA LEU A 294 -20.42 5.04 -12.31
C LEU A 294 -19.26 5.84 -11.71
N ALA A 295 -19.50 6.70 -10.71
CA ALA A 295 -18.49 7.47 -9.99
C ALA A 295 -17.47 6.55 -9.31
N THR A 296 -17.94 5.48 -8.68
CA THR A 296 -17.10 4.47 -8.03
C THR A 296 -16.25 3.74 -9.08
N LEU A 297 -16.84 3.33 -10.20
CA LEU A 297 -16.12 2.69 -11.31
C LEU A 297 -15.09 3.63 -11.97
N MET A 298 -15.44 4.91 -12.14
CA MET A 298 -14.53 5.92 -12.67
C MET A 298 -13.31 6.12 -11.78
N SER A 299 -13.50 6.09 -10.46
CA SER A 299 -12.44 6.29 -9.47
C SER A 299 -11.38 5.19 -9.52
N ALA A 300 -11.76 3.95 -9.85
CA ALA A 300 -10.81 2.82 -9.97
C ALA A 300 -9.73 3.04 -11.06
N ARG A 301 -9.98 3.94 -12.02
CA ARG A 301 -8.98 4.30 -13.04
C ARG A 301 -7.77 5.02 -12.43
N PHE A 302 -7.93 5.67 -11.28
CA PHE A 302 -6.83 6.31 -10.57
C PHE A 302 -5.75 5.27 -10.22
N ASP A 303 -6.18 4.15 -9.63
CA ASP A 303 -5.30 3.06 -9.22
C ASP A 303 -4.67 2.31 -10.41
N MET A 304 -5.42 2.15 -11.51
CA MET A 304 -4.86 1.61 -12.76
C MET A 304 -3.73 2.50 -13.27
N GLY A 305 -3.96 3.82 -13.27
CA GLY A 305 -2.95 4.80 -13.64
C GLY A 305 -1.76 4.76 -12.69
N PHE A 306 -2.01 4.63 -11.40
CA PHE A 306 -0.97 4.59 -10.36
C PHE A 306 0.03 3.46 -10.58
N ILE A 307 -0.46 2.25 -10.90
CA ILE A 307 0.39 1.09 -11.23
C ILE A 307 1.26 1.40 -12.46
N VAL A 308 0.66 1.92 -13.53
CA VAL A 308 1.38 2.28 -14.76
C VAL A 308 2.43 3.35 -14.47
N GLY A 309 2.08 4.36 -13.67
CA GLY A 309 2.96 5.44 -13.25
C GLY A 309 4.18 4.98 -12.47
N ALA A 310 3.99 4.05 -11.53
CA ALA A 310 5.08 3.45 -10.76
C ALA A 310 6.09 2.75 -11.69
N ILE A 311 5.61 1.94 -12.64
CA ILE A 311 6.46 1.24 -13.61
C ILE A 311 7.19 2.23 -14.52
N LEU A 312 6.47 3.20 -15.09
CA LEU A 312 7.06 4.19 -16.00
C LEU A 312 8.11 5.06 -15.32
N ALA A 313 7.90 5.46 -14.06
CA ALA A 313 8.87 6.25 -13.32
C ALA A 313 10.12 5.45 -12.95
N GLY A 314 9.96 4.16 -12.61
CA GLY A 314 11.10 3.26 -12.41
C GLY A 314 11.96 3.15 -13.68
N LEU A 315 11.32 2.84 -14.82
CA LEU A 315 12.00 2.76 -16.12
C LEU A 315 12.65 4.10 -16.52
N ALA A 316 11.94 5.22 -16.35
CA ALA A 316 12.48 6.54 -16.64
C ALA A 316 13.69 6.87 -15.76
N SER A 317 13.64 6.50 -14.48
CA SER A 317 14.77 6.66 -13.54
C SER A 317 15.99 5.86 -13.99
N ASP A 318 15.80 4.60 -14.39
CA ASP A 318 16.90 3.74 -14.81
C ASP A 318 17.53 4.23 -16.12
N ILE A 319 16.69 4.56 -17.11
CA ILE A 319 17.14 5.07 -18.42
C ILE A 319 17.90 6.40 -18.26
N THR A 320 17.32 7.35 -17.55
CA THR A 320 17.95 8.68 -17.38
C THR A 320 19.22 8.59 -16.55
N THR A 321 19.28 7.73 -15.54
CA THR A 321 20.51 7.49 -14.76
C THR A 321 21.60 6.89 -15.64
N HIS A 322 21.27 5.95 -16.52
CA HIS A 322 22.21 5.37 -17.49
C HIS A 322 22.79 6.43 -18.43
N TYR A 323 21.96 7.31 -19.00
CA TYR A 323 22.43 8.34 -19.94
C TYR A 323 23.11 9.54 -19.27
N ALA A 324 22.65 9.96 -18.09
CA ALA A 324 23.19 11.12 -17.37
C ALA A 324 24.43 10.80 -16.52
N GLY A 325 24.69 9.52 -16.24
CA GLY A 325 25.79 9.08 -15.38
C GLY A 325 25.63 9.47 -13.90
N MET A 326 24.45 9.94 -13.49
CA MET A 326 24.13 10.33 -12.12
C MET A 326 22.65 10.05 -11.78
N PRO A 327 22.29 9.87 -10.48
CA PRO A 327 20.91 9.57 -10.10
C PRO A 327 19.96 10.74 -10.39
N MET A 328 19.05 10.58 -11.37
CA MET A 328 18.10 11.63 -11.81
C MET A 328 16.72 11.56 -11.13
N ARG A 329 16.65 10.95 -9.94
CA ARG A 329 15.39 10.64 -9.23
C ARG A 329 14.59 11.90 -8.86
N SER A 330 15.23 12.91 -8.27
CA SER A 330 14.53 14.13 -7.85
C SER A 330 13.97 14.95 -9.03
N PRO A 331 14.71 15.19 -10.13
CA PRO A 331 14.14 15.82 -11.31
C PRO A 331 12.91 15.10 -11.87
N ILE A 332 12.94 13.76 -11.95
CA ILE A 332 11.80 12.97 -12.45
C ILE A 332 10.58 13.16 -11.56
N VAL A 333 10.75 13.03 -10.24
CA VAL A 333 9.67 13.23 -9.27
C VAL A 333 9.07 14.64 -9.43
N SER A 334 9.90 15.68 -9.47
CA SER A 334 9.45 17.06 -9.65
C SER A 334 8.71 17.27 -10.99
N SER A 335 9.21 16.69 -12.09
CA SER A 335 8.55 16.78 -13.40
C SER A 335 7.18 16.11 -13.40
N PHE A 336 7.06 14.91 -12.83
CA PHE A 336 5.79 14.21 -12.72
C PHE A 336 4.77 15.03 -11.92
N LEU A 337 5.18 15.60 -10.79
CA LEU A 337 4.31 16.42 -9.95
C LEU A 337 3.91 17.74 -10.62
N LEU A 338 4.81 18.40 -11.35
CA LEU A 338 4.46 19.61 -12.11
C LEU A 338 3.47 19.30 -13.24
N ILE A 339 3.68 18.20 -13.98
CA ILE A 339 2.76 17.79 -15.05
C ILE A 339 1.40 17.37 -14.46
N SER A 340 1.36 16.83 -13.24
CA SER A 340 0.12 16.43 -12.55
C SER A 340 -0.87 17.58 -12.34
N LEU A 341 -0.41 18.84 -12.37
CA LEU A 341 -1.27 20.02 -12.29
C LEU A 341 -2.27 20.11 -13.46
N LEU A 342 -1.92 19.59 -14.63
CA LEU A 342 -2.80 19.61 -15.80
C LEU A 342 -4.06 18.75 -15.61
N PRO A 343 -3.97 17.44 -15.35
CA PRO A 343 -5.18 16.64 -15.15
C PRO A 343 -5.90 16.97 -13.82
N MET A 344 -5.20 17.49 -12.80
CA MET A 344 -5.85 18.10 -11.62
C MET A 344 -6.69 19.33 -11.99
N GLY A 345 -6.19 20.20 -12.88
CA GLY A 345 -6.95 21.33 -13.41
C GLY A 345 -8.18 20.87 -14.20
N ILE A 346 -8.03 19.84 -15.03
CA ILE A 346 -9.16 19.25 -15.77
C ILE A 346 -10.22 18.72 -14.81
N LEU A 347 -9.83 18.00 -13.74
CA LEU A 347 -10.76 17.54 -12.71
C LEU A 347 -11.53 18.68 -12.05
N ARG A 348 -10.90 19.83 -11.84
CA ARG A 348 -11.52 20.98 -11.19
C ARG A 348 -12.52 21.72 -12.08
N PHE A 349 -12.21 21.85 -13.37
CA PHE A 349 -12.92 22.75 -14.28
C PHE A 349 -13.81 22.04 -15.31
N SER A 350 -13.60 20.75 -15.57
CA SER A 350 -14.44 19.98 -16.49
C SER A 350 -15.65 19.41 -15.77
N THR A 351 -16.78 19.36 -16.47
CA THR A 351 -18.00 18.67 -16.04
C THR A 351 -18.33 17.47 -16.92
N ASP A 352 -17.54 17.23 -17.97
CA ASP A 352 -17.73 16.12 -18.90
C ASP A 352 -17.16 14.81 -18.30
N PRO A 353 -18.01 13.82 -17.97
CA PRO A 353 -17.56 12.55 -17.40
C PRO A 353 -16.55 11.82 -18.30
N ASP A 354 -16.65 11.98 -19.62
CA ASP A 354 -15.75 11.33 -20.56
C ASP A 354 -14.36 11.94 -20.56
N VAL A 355 -14.22 13.23 -20.28
CA VAL A 355 -12.92 13.89 -20.10
C VAL A 355 -12.35 13.57 -18.72
N ILE A 356 -13.21 13.64 -17.69
CA ILE A 356 -12.84 13.39 -16.29
C ILE A 356 -12.24 12.01 -16.10
N LYS A 357 -12.81 10.95 -16.69
CA LYS A 357 -12.27 9.58 -16.54
C LYS A 357 -10.83 9.44 -17.02
N TYR A 358 -10.44 10.12 -18.10
CA TYR A 358 -9.06 10.09 -18.59
C TYR A 358 -8.16 10.94 -17.70
N ALA A 359 -8.64 12.11 -17.25
CA ALA A 359 -7.91 12.94 -16.30
C ALA A 359 -7.56 12.15 -15.03
N ILE A 360 -8.50 11.41 -14.45
CA ILE A 360 -8.28 10.53 -13.28
C ILE A 360 -7.15 9.53 -13.54
N PHE A 361 -7.17 8.86 -14.69
CA PHE A 361 -6.15 7.87 -15.05
C PHE A 361 -4.75 8.52 -15.15
N PHE A 362 -4.64 9.67 -15.83
CA PHE A 362 -3.37 10.40 -15.91
C PHE A 362 -2.92 10.98 -14.57
N CYS A 363 -3.83 11.39 -13.70
CA CYS A 363 -3.52 11.75 -12.32
C CYS A 363 -2.90 10.59 -11.55
N GLY A 364 -3.41 9.38 -11.75
CA GLY A 364 -2.83 8.16 -11.22
C GLY A 364 -1.40 7.95 -11.71
N ILE A 365 -1.17 8.00 -13.03
CA ILE A 365 0.17 7.84 -13.64
C ILE A 365 1.17 8.82 -13.05
N LEU A 366 0.79 10.10 -12.98
CA LEU A 366 1.68 11.17 -12.57
C LEU A 366 1.93 11.20 -11.06
N GLN A 367 1.12 10.51 -10.25
CA GLN A 367 1.32 10.40 -8.81
C GLN A 367 1.97 9.07 -8.38
N GLY A 368 1.70 7.98 -9.10
CA GLY A 368 2.22 6.65 -8.79
C GLY A 368 3.74 6.60 -8.79
N GLY A 369 4.36 7.21 -9.80
CA GLY A 369 5.81 7.30 -9.91
C GLY A 369 6.49 8.00 -8.74
N PRO A 370 6.14 9.27 -8.45
CA PRO A 370 6.60 9.99 -7.27
C PRO A 370 6.43 9.23 -5.96
N ALA A 371 5.27 8.57 -5.78
CA ALA A 371 4.95 7.90 -4.55
C ALA A 371 5.84 6.67 -4.34
N ASP A 372 6.00 5.85 -5.38
CA ASP A 372 6.88 4.68 -5.32
C ASP A 372 8.33 5.11 -5.08
N ALA A 373 8.86 6.05 -5.88
CA ALA A 373 10.25 6.51 -5.78
C ALA A 373 10.64 7.06 -4.40
N LEU A 374 9.74 7.82 -3.74
CA LEU A 374 9.99 8.33 -2.39
C LEU A 374 9.94 7.23 -1.32
N THR A 375 9.07 6.22 -1.49
CA THR A 375 8.93 5.14 -0.50
C THR A 375 10.00 4.05 -0.62
N SER A 376 10.46 3.77 -1.83
CA SER A 376 11.38 2.66 -2.09
C SER A 376 12.83 3.14 -2.14
N ALA A 377 13.18 3.91 -3.17
CA ALA A 377 14.55 4.26 -3.47
C ALA A 377 15.15 5.22 -2.44
N VAL A 378 14.41 6.28 -2.09
CA VAL A 378 14.90 7.32 -1.17
C VAL A 378 15.03 6.82 0.27
N SER A 379 14.13 5.94 0.71
CA SER A 379 14.21 5.34 2.05
C SER A 379 15.44 4.42 2.19
N VAL A 380 15.76 3.66 1.14
CA VAL A 380 16.98 2.85 1.06
C VAL A 380 18.25 3.71 1.04
N ASP A 381 18.24 4.81 0.28
CA ASP A 381 19.37 5.74 0.22
C ASP A 381 19.63 6.39 1.59
N LEU A 382 18.56 6.82 2.29
CA LEU A 382 18.64 7.33 3.67
C LEU A 382 19.15 6.28 4.66
N GLY A 383 18.74 5.02 4.51
CA GLY A 383 19.23 3.90 5.32
C GLY A 383 20.72 3.63 5.15
N LYS A 384 21.33 4.09 4.05
CA LYS A 384 22.77 3.97 3.76
C LYS A 384 23.56 5.26 4.03
N HIS A 385 22.96 6.24 4.69
CA HIS A 385 23.60 7.53 4.93
C HIS A 385 24.94 7.35 5.69
N PRO A 386 26.02 8.08 5.33
CA PRO A 386 27.33 7.91 5.97
C PRO A 386 27.33 8.05 7.50
N SER A 387 26.39 8.84 8.05
CA SER A 387 26.18 8.99 9.49
C SER A 387 25.73 7.73 10.22
N LEU A 388 25.31 6.68 9.50
CA LEU A 388 24.91 5.38 10.04
C LEU A 388 26.01 4.31 9.90
N GLN A 389 27.19 4.64 9.35
CA GLN A 389 28.28 3.68 9.15
C GLN A 389 28.71 3.01 10.46
N GLY A 390 28.77 1.67 10.45
CA GLY A 390 29.17 0.85 11.60
C GLY A 390 28.04 0.53 12.59
N LYS A 391 26.84 1.11 12.42
CA LYS A 391 25.66 0.80 13.25
C LYS A 391 24.62 0.04 12.45
N ARG A 392 23.94 -0.93 13.08
CA ARG A 392 22.77 -1.56 12.45
C ARG A 392 21.64 -0.52 12.40
N ALA A 393 21.16 -0.21 11.19
CA ALA A 393 19.85 0.44 11.05
C ALA A 393 18.83 -0.48 11.72
N THR A 394 18.09 0.04 12.70
CA THR A 394 17.10 -0.74 13.42
C THR A 394 16.11 -1.30 12.39
N SER A 395 16.04 -2.62 12.26
CA SER A 395 15.00 -3.28 11.47
C SER A 395 13.69 -3.11 12.23
N THR A 396 12.92 -2.09 11.87
CA THR A 396 11.51 -1.95 12.28
C THR A 396 10.62 -2.13 11.08
#